data_AF-A0A7S0API5-F1
#
_entry.id   AF-A0A7S0API5-F1
#
_cell.length_a   1.000
_cell.length_b   1.000
_cell.length_c   1.000
_cell.angle_alpha   90.00
_cell.angle_beta   90.00
_cell.angle_gamma   90.00
#
_symmetry.space_group_name_H-M   'P 1'
#
loop_
_entity.id
_entity.type
_entity.pdbx_description
1 polymer ?
#
loop_
_entity_poly.entity_id
_entity_poly.type
_entity_poly.pdbx_seq_one_letter_code
_entity_poly.pdbx_strand_id
1 'polypeptide(L)'
;MEDWFAAVVLFDALATRTPGGLRVEALPATCGALAKMVKKMDSAENRLYLLGMNAKVVAAASQLAQCLQRLGYRQDPVDTQELHRQEWELLRTLRWQITLPCQESWLSIFCTRLDVLTASILQTSIGWAREQSTAMVNTLVMWQATSARLPPRRMAAGALSINLARAGLLPLEALRAPEVSSAQWGHLLVEAGIKEPSRQSSLNSSLVQYTLQALQTAVGCSRTTLQKASELVLRDVCNLRGDEQGHVASR
;
A
#
# COMPACT_ATOMS: atom_id res chain seq x y z
N MET A 1 -7.86 -5.26 -7.87
CA MET A 1 -7.26 -4.96 -6.55
C MET A 1 -6.87 -3.50 -6.49
N GLU A 2 -6.40 -2.94 -7.62
CA GLU A 2 -6.06 -1.53 -7.79
C GLU A 2 -7.06 -0.52 -7.22
N ASP A 3 -8.36 -0.72 -7.44
CA ASP A 3 -9.42 0.12 -6.88
C ASP A 3 -9.35 0.29 -5.36
N TRP A 4 -8.97 -0.78 -4.64
CA TRP A 4 -8.85 -0.74 -3.19
C TRP A 4 -7.72 0.21 -2.77
N PHE A 5 -6.53 0.05 -3.33
CA PHE A 5 -5.40 0.93 -3.03
C PHE A 5 -5.68 2.38 -3.44
N ALA A 6 -6.34 2.59 -4.58
CA ALA A 6 -6.76 3.92 -4.99
C ALA A 6 -7.72 4.56 -3.98
N ALA A 7 -8.73 3.81 -3.51
CA ALA A 7 -9.67 4.29 -2.51
C ALA A 7 -8.98 4.67 -1.18
N VAL A 8 -8.05 3.83 -0.70
CA VAL A 8 -7.32 4.10 0.55
C VAL A 8 -6.42 5.34 0.41
N VAL A 9 -5.69 5.47 -0.70
CA VAL A 9 -4.84 6.65 -0.93
C VAL A 9 -5.66 7.94 -1.03
N LEU A 10 -6.85 7.88 -1.65
CA LEU A 10 -7.77 9.02 -1.68
C LEU A 10 -8.33 9.33 -0.30
N PHE A 11 -8.64 8.31 0.51
CA PHE A 11 -9.09 8.48 1.89
C PHE A 11 -8.00 9.15 2.75
N ASP A 12 -6.75 8.71 2.67
CA ASP A 12 -5.62 9.30 3.39
C ASP A 12 -5.36 10.75 2.96
N ALA A 13 -5.41 11.01 1.64
CA ALA A 13 -5.28 12.35 1.09
C ALA A 13 -6.40 13.27 1.58
N LEU A 14 -7.63 12.76 1.65
CA LEU A 14 -8.78 13.49 2.17
C LEU A 14 -8.60 13.80 3.66
N ALA A 15 -8.24 12.81 4.47
CA ALA A 15 -8.01 12.98 5.90
C ALA A 15 -6.93 14.04 6.19
N THR A 16 -5.85 14.05 5.39
CA THR A 16 -4.77 15.03 5.51
C THR A 16 -5.19 16.45 5.08
N ARG A 17 -6.12 16.56 4.12
CA ARG A 17 -6.58 17.84 3.54
C ARG A 17 -7.79 18.43 4.25
N THR A 18 -8.44 17.69 5.16
CA THR A 18 -9.62 18.13 5.89
C THR A 18 -9.20 18.78 7.21
N PRO A 19 -9.40 20.11 7.40
CA PRO A 19 -9.10 20.76 8.67
C PRO A 19 -9.92 20.15 9.80
N GLY A 20 -9.26 19.77 10.91
CA GLY A 20 -9.91 19.09 12.03
C GLY A 20 -10.14 17.59 11.83
N GLY A 21 -9.69 17.02 10.72
CA GLY A 21 -9.80 15.59 10.44
C GLY A 21 -11.20 15.16 9.97
N LEU A 22 -11.33 13.87 9.67
CA LEU A 22 -12.61 13.29 9.26
C LEU A 22 -13.47 12.97 10.48
N ARG A 23 -14.72 13.43 10.43
CA ARG A 23 -15.73 13.13 11.42
C ARG A 23 -16.22 11.69 11.27
N VAL A 24 -16.30 10.95 12.37
CA VAL A 24 -16.76 9.55 12.39
C VAL A 24 -18.18 9.42 11.81
N GLU A 25 -19.03 10.41 12.05
CA GLU A 25 -20.42 10.44 11.55
C GLU A 25 -20.50 10.58 10.03
N ALA A 26 -19.47 11.12 9.38
CA ALA A 26 -19.41 11.29 7.94
C ALA A 26 -18.73 10.11 7.21
N LEU A 27 -18.15 9.15 7.95
CA LEU A 27 -17.39 8.04 7.36
C LEU A 27 -18.22 7.18 6.41
N PRO A 28 -19.47 6.77 6.72
CA PRO A 28 -20.26 5.96 5.81
C PRO A 28 -20.47 6.61 4.43
N ALA A 29 -20.91 7.86 4.42
CA ALA A 29 -21.12 8.61 3.19
C ALA A 29 -19.79 8.86 2.45
N THR A 30 -18.73 9.17 3.19
CA THR A 30 -17.38 9.41 2.64
C THR A 30 -16.83 8.16 1.95
N CYS A 31 -16.84 7.01 2.63
CA CYS A 31 -16.37 5.75 2.06
C CYS A 31 -17.21 5.32 0.86
N GLY A 32 -18.54 5.47 0.93
CA GLY A 32 -19.43 5.18 -0.19
C GLY A 32 -19.13 6.07 -1.41
N ALA A 33 -18.95 7.38 -1.19
CA ALA A 33 -18.63 8.31 -2.25
C ALA A 33 -17.24 8.05 -2.87
N LEU A 34 -16.22 7.73 -2.07
CA LEU A 34 -14.90 7.34 -2.58
C LEU A 34 -14.97 6.06 -3.42
N ALA A 35 -15.63 5.01 -2.94
CA ALA A 35 -15.80 3.77 -3.69
C ALA A 35 -16.49 4.01 -5.03
N LYS A 36 -17.52 4.86 -5.04
CA LYS A 36 -18.23 5.29 -6.26
C LYS A 36 -17.30 6.06 -7.21
N MET A 37 -16.50 6.98 -6.71
CA MET A 37 -15.54 7.77 -7.51
C MET A 37 -14.50 6.87 -8.17
N VAL A 38 -13.87 5.97 -7.41
CA VAL A 38 -12.88 5.03 -7.93
C VAL A 38 -13.48 4.14 -9.02
N LYS A 39 -14.68 3.60 -8.78
CA LYS A 39 -15.38 2.79 -9.79
C LYS A 39 -15.74 3.56 -11.06
N LYS A 40 -16.10 4.85 -10.94
CA LYS A 40 -16.33 5.71 -12.11
C LYS A 40 -15.06 5.94 -12.93
N MET A 41 -13.89 5.99 -12.29
CA MET A 41 -12.62 6.15 -12.98
C MET A 41 -12.25 4.91 -13.80
N ASP A 42 -12.56 3.73 -13.27
CA ASP A 42 -12.30 2.45 -13.93
C ASP A 42 -13.32 2.15 -15.05
N SER A 43 -14.59 2.49 -14.83
CA SER A 43 -15.71 2.13 -15.72
C SER A 43 -16.09 3.21 -16.75
N ALA A 44 -15.11 3.75 -17.49
CA ALA A 44 -15.35 4.81 -18.48
C ALA A 44 -16.40 4.45 -19.55
N GLU A 45 -16.70 3.16 -19.76
CA GLU A 45 -17.47 2.68 -20.91
C GLU A 45 -18.93 2.25 -20.63
N ASN A 46 -19.41 2.19 -19.38
CA ASN A 46 -20.74 1.58 -19.13
C ASN A 46 -21.65 2.36 -18.16
N ARG A 47 -22.47 3.26 -18.71
CA ARG A 47 -23.47 4.03 -17.95
C ARG A 47 -24.54 3.18 -17.28
N LEU A 48 -24.91 2.03 -17.86
CA LEU A 48 -25.93 1.14 -17.30
C LEU A 48 -25.43 0.45 -16.02
N TYR A 49 -24.12 0.17 -15.93
CA TYR A 49 -23.49 -0.36 -14.73
C TYR A 49 -23.59 0.60 -13.53
N LEU A 50 -23.53 1.91 -13.78
CA LEU A 50 -23.56 2.93 -12.73
C LEU A 50 -24.91 2.99 -11.99
N LEU A 51 -26.02 2.65 -12.66
CA LEU A 51 -27.35 2.64 -12.03
C LEU A 51 -27.46 1.55 -10.97
N GLY A 52 -27.01 0.33 -11.27
CA GLY A 52 -27.00 -0.79 -10.31
C GLY A 52 -25.94 -0.63 -9.21
N MET A 53 -24.86 0.10 -9.49
CA MET A 53 -23.79 0.35 -8.53
C MET A 53 -24.23 1.25 -7.37
N ASN A 54 -25.02 2.30 -7.63
CA ASN A 54 -25.47 3.22 -6.59
C ASN A 54 -26.21 2.49 -5.46
N ALA A 55 -27.13 1.59 -5.79
CA ALA A 55 -27.88 0.83 -4.78
C ALA A 55 -26.94 -0.03 -3.90
N LYS A 56 -25.93 -0.68 -4.50
CA LYS A 56 -24.94 -1.49 -3.76
C LYS A 56 -24.07 -0.63 -2.86
N VAL A 57 -23.62 0.54 -3.33
CA VAL A 57 -22.80 1.48 -2.55
C VAL A 57 -23.60 2.07 -1.40
N VAL A 58 -24.86 2.46 -1.63
CA VAL A 58 -25.77 2.93 -0.57
C VAL A 58 -25.99 1.83 0.47
N ALA A 59 -26.24 0.59 0.05
CA ALA A 59 -26.42 -0.53 0.99
C ALA A 59 -25.17 -0.76 1.87
N ALA A 60 -23.97 -0.75 1.27
CA ALA A 60 -22.72 -0.91 2.00
C ALA A 60 -22.45 0.26 2.96
N ALA A 61 -22.68 1.50 2.52
CA ALA A 61 -22.55 2.68 3.38
C ALA A 61 -23.54 2.63 4.56
N SER A 62 -24.80 2.26 4.31
CA SER A 62 -25.81 2.09 5.37
C SER A 62 -25.44 0.98 6.35
N GLN A 63 -24.83 -0.12 5.90
CA GLN A 63 -24.31 -1.15 6.79
C GLN A 63 -23.18 -0.61 7.68
N LEU A 64 -22.25 0.16 7.13
CA LEU A 64 -21.20 0.81 7.91
C LEU A 64 -21.77 1.81 8.93
N ALA A 65 -22.77 2.60 8.54
CA ALA A 65 -23.49 3.50 9.44
C ALA A 65 -24.14 2.71 10.60
N GLN A 66 -24.82 1.60 10.32
CA GLN A 66 -25.42 0.75 11.37
C GLN A 66 -24.35 0.18 12.31
N CYS A 67 -23.19 -0.24 11.79
CA CYS A 67 -22.08 -0.71 12.62
C CYS A 67 -21.57 0.40 13.56
N LEU A 68 -21.36 1.61 13.05
CA LEU A 68 -20.94 2.76 13.87
C LEU A 68 -22.02 3.15 14.90
N GLN A 69 -23.30 3.04 14.54
CA GLN A 69 -24.41 3.28 15.47
C GLN A 69 -24.40 2.30 16.64
N ARG A 70 -24.13 1.01 16.39
CA ARG A 70 -23.98 0.00 17.47
C ARG A 70 -22.79 0.29 18.40
N LEU A 71 -21.80 1.04 17.92
CA LEU A 71 -20.66 1.51 18.71
C LEU A 71 -20.94 2.84 19.45
N GLY A 72 -22.17 3.36 19.37
CA GLY A 72 -22.59 4.58 20.09
C GLY A 72 -22.42 5.89 19.31
N TYR A 73 -21.96 5.83 18.06
CA TYR A 73 -21.86 7.03 17.23
C TYR A 73 -23.22 7.42 16.65
N ARG A 74 -23.55 8.70 16.65
CA ARG A 74 -24.71 9.20 15.91
C ARG A 74 -24.45 9.06 14.41
N GLN A 75 -25.42 8.56 13.66
CA GLN A 75 -25.28 8.36 12.22
C GLN A 75 -26.53 8.86 11.51
N ASP A 76 -26.33 9.65 10.47
CA ASP A 76 -27.41 10.10 9.60
C ASP A 76 -27.69 9.03 8.52
N PRO A 77 -28.93 8.91 8.02
CA PRO A 77 -29.24 7.98 6.94
C PRO A 77 -28.40 8.28 5.70
N VAL A 78 -27.81 7.24 5.11
CA VAL A 78 -27.08 7.37 3.84
C VAL A 78 -28.03 7.02 2.69
N ASP A 79 -28.36 8.00 1.87
CA ASP A 79 -29.13 7.81 0.65
C ASP A 79 -28.32 8.22 -0.60
N THR A 80 -28.95 8.14 -1.77
CA THR A 80 -28.28 8.45 -3.04
C THR A 80 -27.95 9.94 -3.17
N GLN A 81 -28.81 10.82 -2.64
CA GLN A 81 -28.62 12.26 -2.69
C GLN A 81 -27.44 12.67 -1.81
N GLU A 82 -27.35 12.10 -0.61
CA GLU A 82 -26.27 12.32 0.33
C GLU A 82 -24.93 11.82 -0.22
N LEU A 83 -24.88 10.63 -0.84
CA LEU A 83 -23.67 10.17 -1.53
C LEU A 83 -23.25 11.10 -2.67
N HIS A 84 -24.20 11.66 -3.42
CA HIS A 84 -23.86 12.59 -4.50
C HIS A 84 -23.34 13.92 -3.95
N ARG A 85 -23.95 14.44 -2.88
CA ARG A 85 -23.47 15.63 -2.17
C ARG A 85 -22.05 15.41 -1.64
N GLN A 86 -21.82 14.26 -1.01
CA GLN A 86 -20.52 13.91 -0.46
C GLN A 86 -19.48 13.75 -1.57
N GLU A 87 -19.80 13.10 -2.69
CA GLU A 87 -18.91 13.00 -3.87
C GLU A 87 -18.42 14.38 -4.36
N TRP A 88 -19.30 15.37 -4.46
CA TRP A 88 -18.91 16.73 -4.84
C TRP A 88 -17.98 17.40 -3.82
N GLU A 89 -18.25 17.20 -2.53
CA GLU A 89 -17.41 17.74 -1.47
C GLU A 89 -16.02 17.10 -1.48
N LEU A 90 -15.94 15.78 -1.68
CA LEU A 90 -14.69 15.06 -1.83
C LEU A 90 -13.88 15.59 -3.01
N LEU A 91 -14.49 15.78 -4.18
CA LEU A 91 -13.83 16.33 -5.36
C LEU A 91 -13.24 17.72 -5.09
N ARG A 92 -13.96 18.58 -4.36
CA ARG A 92 -13.47 19.91 -3.98
C ARG A 92 -12.29 19.83 -3.01
N THR A 93 -12.41 19.03 -1.95
CA THR A 93 -11.34 18.86 -0.96
C THR A 93 -10.09 18.23 -1.58
N LEU A 94 -10.27 17.30 -2.51
CA LEU A 94 -9.18 16.69 -3.28
C LEU A 94 -8.67 17.60 -4.42
N ARG A 95 -9.24 18.79 -4.61
CA ARG A 95 -8.89 19.72 -5.70
C ARG A 95 -8.92 19.04 -7.07
N TRP A 96 -9.89 18.15 -7.28
CA TRP A 96 -10.05 17.35 -8.49
C TRP A 96 -8.87 16.42 -8.81
N GLN A 97 -7.95 16.21 -7.87
CA GLN A 97 -6.83 15.28 -8.01
C GLN A 97 -7.27 13.87 -7.55
N ILE A 98 -8.06 13.20 -8.40
CA ILE A 98 -8.59 11.86 -8.11
C ILE A 98 -7.65 10.73 -8.57
N THR A 99 -6.69 11.04 -9.44
CA THR A 99 -5.65 10.10 -9.88
C THR A 99 -4.40 10.30 -9.04
N LEU A 100 -4.33 9.62 -7.89
CA LEU A 100 -3.14 9.58 -7.05
C LEU A 100 -2.44 8.23 -7.22
N PRO A 101 -1.12 8.21 -7.47
CA PRO A 101 -0.41 6.95 -7.65
C PRO A 101 -0.32 6.20 -6.32
N CYS A 102 -0.93 5.02 -6.27
CA CYS A 102 -0.95 4.14 -5.12
C CYS A 102 0.23 3.15 -5.12
N GLN A 103 0.36 2.37 -4.05
CA GLN A 103 1.42 1.38 -3.84
C GLN A 103 1.48 0.38 -5.00
N GLU A 104 0.33 -0.17 -5.43
CA GLU A 104 0.24 -1.13 -6.53
C GLU A 104 0.68 -0.51 -7.87
N SER A 105 0.24 0.72 -8.17
CA SER A 105 0.66 1.42 -9.38
C SER A 105 2.19 1.65 -9.42
N TRP A 106 2.80 2.01 -8.28
CA TRP A 106 4.26 2.13 -8.17
C TRP A 106 4.98 0.80 -8.31
N LEU A 107 4.46 -0.28 -7.70
CA LEU A 107 5.00 -1.62 -7.86
C LEU A 107 4.98 -2.05 -9.33
N SER A 108 3.86 -1.82 -10.03
CA SER A 108 3.73 -2.10 -11.46
C SER A 108 4.80 -1.35 -12.27
N ILE A 109 4.93 -0.03 -12.06
CA ILE A 109 5.94 0.79 -12.73
C ILE A 109 7.37 0.27 -12.45
N PHE A 110 7.70 -0.03 -11.20
CA PHE A 110 9.04 -0.51 -10.85
C PHE A 110 9.35 -1.87 -11.46
N CYS A 111 8.40 -2.80 -11.43
CA CYS A 111 8.58 -4.14 -12.01
C CYS A 111 8.73 -4.05 -13.53
N THR A 112 7.89 -3.28 -14.22
CA THR A 112 8.01 -3.07 -15.67
C THR A 112 9.36 -2.47 -16.04
N ARG A 113 9.86 -1.48 -15.29
CA ARG A 113 11.17 -0.89 -15.54
C ARG A 113 12.31 -1.87 -15.27
N LEU A 114 12.20 -2.69 -14.22
CA LEU A 114 13.16 -3.76 -13.93
C LEU A 114 13.18 -4.82 -15.04
N ASP A 115 12.01 -5.26 -15.53
CA ASP A 115 11.92 -6.23 -16.62
C ASP A 115 12.61 -5.70 -17.87
N VAL A 116 12.39 -4.43 -18.23
CA VAL A 116 13.09 -3.79 -19.36
C VAL A 116 14.60 -3.72 -19.12
N LEU A 117 15.04 -3.27 -17.94
CA LEU A 117 16.47 -3.13 -17.62
C LEU A 117 17.21 -4.46 -17.57
N THR A 118 16.51 -5.55 -17.26
CA THR A 118 17.05 -6.91 -17.16
C THR A 118 16.82 -7.73 -18.44
N ALA A 119 16.31 -7.12 -19.51
CA ALA A 119 15.92 -7.79 -20.74
C ALA A 119 15.05 -9.05 -20.48
N SER A 120 14.16 -8.94 -19.49
CA SER A 120 13.27 -10.02 -19.02
C SER A 120 13.96 -11.30 -18.53
N ILE A 121 15.29 -11.31 -18.35
CA ILE A 121 16.03 -12.48 -17.85
C ILE A 121 15.58 -12.86 -16.43
N LEU A 122 15.16 -11.88 -15.63
CA LEU A 122 14.73 -12.07 -14.24
C LEU A 122 13.19 -12.05 -14.08
N GLN A 123 12.42 -12.12 -15.18
CA GLN A 123 10.98 -11.88 -15.18
C GLN A 123 10.22 -12.78 -14.19
N THR A 124 10.56 -14.07 -14.09
CA THR A 124 9.92 -15.00 -13.15
C THR A 124 10.12 -14.57 -11.69
N SER A 125 11.36 -14.21 -11.33
CA SER A 125 11.70 -13.76 -9.98
C SER A 125 11.11 -12.39 -9.66
N ILE A 126 11.05 -11.48 -10.64
CA ILE A 126 10.41 -10.16 -10.51
C ILE A 126 8.89 -10.33 -10.32
N GLY A 127 8.24 -11.21 -11.10
CA GLY A 127 6.82 -11.53 -10.98
C GLY A 127 6.48 -12.06 -9.59
N TRP A 128 7.24 -13.05 -9.10
CA TRP A 128 7.07 -13.55 -7.73
C TRP A 128 7.27 -12.43 -6.69
N ALA A 129 8.34 -11.63 -6.82
CA ALA A 129 8.61 -10.53 -5.89
C ALA A 129 7.48 -9.48 -5.90
N ARG A 130 6.88 -9.21 -7.06
CA ARG A 130 5.72 -8.31 -7.21
C ARG A 130 4.51 -8.81 -6.44
N GLU A 131 4.16 -10.10 -6.59
CA GLU A 131 3.02 -10.69 -5.88
C GLU A 131 3.20 -10.61 -4.36
N GLN A 132 4.38 -11.00 -3.87
CA GLN A 132 4.70 -10.93 -2.44
C GLN A 132 4.73 -9.49 -1.92
N SER A 133 5.21 -8.55 -2.73
CA SER A 133 5.20 -7.13 -2.38
C SER A 133 3.79 -6.58 -2.32
N THR A 134 2.92 -6.99 -3.24
CA THR A 134 1.50 -6.58 -3.27
C THR A 134 0.79 -7.05 -2.01
N ALA A 135 0.99 -8.31 -1.60
CA ALA A 135 0.46 -8.82 -0.34
C ALA A 135 0.98 -8.04 0.87
N MET A 136 2.29 -7.79 0.94
CA MET A 136 2.92 -7.04 2.03
C MET A 136 2.39 -5.60 2.14
N VAL A 137 2.30 -4.87 1.03
CA VAL A 137 1.78 -3.49 1.05
C VAL A 137 0.28 -3.46 1.33
N ASN A 138 -0.48 -4.49 0.93
CA ASN A 138 -1.89 -4.60 1.26
C ASN A 138 -2.09 -4.73 2.78
N THR A 139 -1.29 -5.58 3.44
CA THR A 139 -1.30 -5.67 4.90
C THR A 139 -0.94 -4.32 5.51
N LEU A 140 0.15 -3.68 5.09
CA LEU A 140 0.56 -2.39 5.67
C LEU A 140 -0.52 -1.31 5.53
N VAL A 141 -1.14 -1.19 4.37
CA VAL A 141 -2.14 -0.13 4.12
C VAL A 141 -3.43 -0.34 4.93
N MET A 142 -3.74 -1.57 5.34
CA MET A 142 -4.90 -1.85 6.19
C MET A 142 -4.72 -1.34 7.62
N TRP A 143 -3.48 -1.27 8.10
CA TRP A 143 -3.18 -0.96 9.49
C TRP A 143 -2.50 0.40 9.68
N GLN A 144 -1.92 0.96 8.62
CA GLN A 144 -1.18 2.21 8.69
C GLN A 144 -1.61 3.14 7.57
N ALA A 145 -2.15 4.29 7.97
CA ALA A 145 -2.44 5.38 7.04
C ALA A 145 -1.16 5.84 6.33
N THR A 146 -1.29 6.22 5.07
CA THR A 146 -0.20 6.81 4.29
C THR A 146 0.32 8.05 5.01
N SER A 147 1.62 8.09 5.28
CA SER A 147 2.28 9.19 5.98
C SER A 147 3.38 9.82 5.15
N ALA A 148 3.79 11.03 5.51
CA ALA A 148 4.96 11.68 4.90
C ALA A 148 6.25 10.86 5.09
N ARG A 149 6.33 10.04 6.16
CA ARG A 149 7.47 9.17 6.44
C ARG A 149 7.56 8.01 5.43
N LEU A 150 6.41 7.41 5.12
CA LEU A 150 6.30 6.25 4.24
C LEU A 150 5.23 6.48 3.15
N PRO A 151 5.49 7.37 2.18
CA PRO A 151 4.58 7.61 1.08
C PRO A 151 4.48 6.37 0.18
N PRO A 152 3.42 6.23 -0.67
CA PRO A 152 3.13 5.00 -1.41
C PRO A 152 4.31 4.51 -2.26
N ARG A 153 5.00 5.44 -2.93
CA ARG A 153 6.20 5.17 -3.73
C ARG A 153 7.32 4.52 -2.90
N ARG A 154 7.55 5.01 -1.69
CA ARG A 154 8.62 4.53 -0.80
C ARG A 154 8.25 3.18 -0.20
N MET A 155 6.99 3.00 0.19
CA MET A 155 6.46 1.72 0.66
C MET A 155 6.63 0.63 -0.42
N ALA A 156 6.20 0.92 -1.65
CA ALA A 156 6.36 0.01 -2.79
C ALA A 156 7.84 -0.33 -3.06
N ALA A 157 8.73 0.66 -3.02
CA ALA A 157 10.16 0.45 -3.23
C ALA A 157 10.79 -0.44 -2.15
N GLY A 158 10.47 -0.20 -0.87
CA GLY A 158 10.97 -1.01 0.25
C GLY A 158 10.45 -2.45 0.18
N ALA A 159 9.14 -2.62 -0.03
CA ALA A 159 8.52 -3.94 -0.16
C ALA A 159 9.10 -4.73 -1.34
N LEU A 160 9.25 -4.09 -2.50
CA LEU A 160 9.86 -4.72 -3.67
C LEU A 160 11.31 -5.13 -3.42
N SER A 161 12.11 -4.25 -2.82
CA SER A 161 13.53 -4.53 -2.51
C SER A 161 13.65 -5.76 -1.60
N ILE A 162 12.88 -5.80 -0.51
CA ILE A 162 12.85 -6.93 0.43
C ILE A 162 12.49 -8.22 -0.30
N ASN A 163 11.44 -8.20 -1.13
CA ASN A 163 11.00 -9.41 -1.82
C ASN A 163 11.95 -9.83 -2.96
N LEU A 164 12.66 -8.91 -3.62
CA LEU A 164 13.75 -9.28 -4.54
C LEU A 164 14.90 -9.98 -3.79
N ALA A 165 15.23 -9.54 -2.57
CA ALA A 165 16.21 -10.24 -1.74
C ALA A 165 15.71 -11.63 -1.29
N ARG A 166 14.42 -11.75 -0.94
CA ARG A 166 13.79 -13.06 -0.64
C ARG A 166 13.75 -13.98 -1.86
N ALA A 167 13.64 -13.41 -3.07
CA ALA A 167 13.75 -14.15 -4.33
C ALA A 167 15.18 -14.59 -4.66
N GLY A 168 16.16 -14.23 -3.81
CA GLY A 168 17.58 -14.54 -4.01
C GLY A 168 18.27 -13.67 -5.05
N LEU A 169 17.64 -12.57 -5.49
CA LEU A 169 18.26 -11.66 -6.48
C LEU A 169 19.22 -10.66 -5.83
N LEU A 170 19.08 -10.43 -4.53
CA LEU A 170 19.92 -9.54 -3.75
C LEU A 170 20.24 -10.18 -2.39
N PRO A 171 21.43 -9.99 -1.82
CA PRO A 171 21.67 -10.33 -0.43
C PRO A 171 20.88 -9.38 0.47
N LEU A 172 20.24 -9.90 1.51
CA LEU A 172 19.44 -9.09 2.46
C LEU A 172 20.28 -8.00 3.12
N GLU A 173 21.55 -8.28 3.40
CA GLU A 173 22.50 -7.33 3.97
C GLU A 173 22.77 -6.12 3.06
N ALA A 174 22.61 -6.25 1.73
CA ALA A 174 22.74 -5.08 0.85
C ALA A 174 21.64 -4.04 1.07
N LEU A 175 20.50 -4.44 1.64
CA LEU A 175 19.35 -3.59 1.93
C LEU A 175 19.36 -3.01 3.35
N ARG A 176 20.30 -3.40 4.21
CA ARG A 176 20.44 -2.82 5.54
C ARG A 176 20.81 -1.33 5.43
N ALA A 177 20.08 -0.48 6.14
CA ALA A 177 20.43 0.94 6.26
C ALA A 177 21.75 1.09 7.04
N PRO A 178 22.63 2.03 6.65
CA PRO A 178 23.95 2.16 7.25
C PRO A 178 23.89 2.46 8.75
N GLU A 179 22.80 3.08 9.22
CA GLU A 179 22.59 3.42 10.63
C GLU A 179 22.11 2.23 11.49
N VAL A 180 21.65 1.13 10.88
CA VAL A 180 21.13 -0.05 11.59
C VAL A 180 22.24 -1.07 11.74
N SER A 181 22.52 -1.56 12.95
CA SER A 181 23.55 -2.58 13.14
C SER A 181 23.13 -3.92 12.51
N SER A 182 24.09 -4.80 12.18
CA SER A 182 23.78 -6.13 11.63
C SER A 182 22.89 -6.95 12.58
N ALA A 183 23.13 -6.85 13.90
CA ALA A 183 22.31 -7.52 14.91
C ALA A 183 20.86 -7.00 14.93
N GLN A 184 20.67 -5.67 14.88
CA GLN A 184 19.34 -5.07 14.80
C GLN A 184 18.62 -5.44 13.51
N TRP A 185 19.34 -5.48 12.39
CA TRP A 185 18.78 -5.89 11.10
C TRP A 185 18.33 -7.35 11.12
N GLY A 186 19.16 -8.25 11.66
CA GLY A 186 18.80 -9.65 11.84
C GLY A 186 17.55 -9.82 12.70
N HIS A 187 17.41 -9.05 13.79
CA HIS A 187 16.21 -9.05 14.62
C HIS A 187 14.96 -8.65 13.84
N LEU A 188 15.02 -7.54 13.08
CA LEU A 188 13.90 -7.08 12.24
C LEU A 188 13.47 -8.14 11.22
N LEU A 189 14.43 -8.83 10.59
CA LEU A 189 14.14 -9.89 9.63
C LEU A 189 13.43 -11.08 10.29
N VAL A 190 13.92 -11.53 11.45
CA VAL A 190 13.33 -12.65 12.21
C VAL A 190 11.91 -12.31 12.66
N GLU A 191 11.70 -11.13 13.23
CA GLU A 191 10.40 -10.66 13.72
C GLU A 191 9.38 -10.50 12.57
N ALA A 192 9.81 -9.96 11.43
CA ALA A 192 9.03 -9.92 10.20
C ALA A 192 8.76 -11.31 9.58
N GLY A 193 9.34 -12.38 10.12
CA GLY A 193 9.21 -13.76 9.61
C GLY A 193 9.94 -13.99 8.30
N ILE A 194 10.94 -13.16 8.00
CA ILE A 194 11.76 -13.26 6.80
C ILE A 194 12.96 -14.15 7.12
N LYS A 195 12.93 -15.35 6.54
CA LYS A 195 14.07 -16.26 6.61
C LYS A 195 15.09 -15.87 5.53
N GLU A 196 16.37 -15.87 5.89
CA GLU A 196 17.42 -15.77 4.88
C GLU A 196 17.30 -16.97 3.92
N PRO A 197 17.28 -16.74 2.59
CA PRO A 197 17.34 -17.83 1.65
C PRO A 197 18.64 -18.61 1.88
N SER A 198 18.52 -19.90 2.18
CA SER A 198 19.62 -20.82 2.48
C SER A 198 20.67 -20.97 1.37
N ARG A 199 20.48 -20.28 0.22
CA ARG A 199 21.33 -20.32 -0.98
C ARG A 199 22.16 -19.05 -1.22
N GLN A 200 22.18 -18.07 -0.30
CA GLN A 200 22.90 -16.81 -0.52
C GLN A 200 24.43 -16.97 -0.71
N SER A 201 25.03 -18.08 -0.28
CA SER A 201 26.48 -18.34 -0.34
C SER A 201 27.08 -18.48 -1.75
N SER A 202 26.30 -18.37 -2.83
CA SER A 202 26.78 -18.57 -4.21
C SER A 202 26.39 -17.47 -5.19
N LEU A 203 25.82 -16.35 -4.74
CA LEU A 203 25.44 -15.28 -5.66
C LEU A 203 26.69 -14.65 -6.30
N ASN A 204 26.74 -14.70 -7.63
CA ASN A 204 27.76 -14.02 -8.40
C ASN A 204 27.73 -12.52 -8.08
N SER A 205 28.84 -11.99 -7.56
CA SER A 205 28.96 -10.58 -7.16
C SER A 205 28.59 -9.61 -8.28
N SER A 206 28.88 -9.97 -9.53
CA SER A 206 28.55 -9.17 -10.72
C SER A 206 27.03 -9.10 -10.94
N LEU A 207 26.31 -10.22 -10.77
CA LEU A 207 24.86 -10.26 -10.92
C LEU A 207 24.16 -9.47 -9.79
N VAL A 208 24.69 -9.55 -8.57
CA VAL A 208 24.17 -8.78 -7.43
C VAL A 208 24.32 -7.28 -7.67
N GLN A 209 25.49 -6.83 -8.10
CA GLN A 209 25.74 -5.43 -8.41
C GLN A 209 24.86 -4.94 -9.56
N TYR A 210 24.76 -5.73 -10.64
CA TYR A 210 23.89 -5.43 -11.77
C TYR A 210 22.41 -5.30 -11.35
N THR A 211 21.90 -6.28 -10.59
CA THR A 211 20.50 -6.26 -10.10
C THR A 211 20.24 -5.05 -9.20
N LEU A 212 21.18 -4.73 -8.30
CA LEU A 212 21.04 -3.59 -7.41
C LEU A 212 21.03 -2.27 -8.19
N GLN A 213 21.90 -2.13 -9.18
CA GLN A 213 21.94 -0.96 -10.06
C GLN A 213 20.65 -0.84 -10.91
N ALA A 214 20.16 -1.95 -11.45
CA ALA A 214 18.90 -1.99 -12.18
C ALA A 214 17.73 -1.57 -11.27
N LEU A 215 17.68 -2.04 -10.03
CA LEU A 215 16.66 -1.65 -9.05
C LEU A 215 16.73 -0.16 -8.70
N GLN A 216 17.92 0.38 -8.41
CA GLN A 216 18.11 1.81 -8.17
C GLN A 216 17.62 2.65 -9.34
N THR A 217 17.88 2.20 -10.57
CA THR A 217 17.46 2.88 -11.81
C THR A 217 15.95 2.78 -12.02
N ALA A 218 15.37 1.60 -11.81
CA ALA A 218 13.92 1.36 -11.95
C ALA A 218 13.10 2.18 -10.94
N VAL A 219 13.54 2.22 -9.69
CA VAL A 219 12.89 3.01 -8.64
C VAL A 219 13.20 4.50 -8.78
N GLY A 220 14.35 4.84 -9.36
CA GLY A 220 14.84 6.22 -9.52
C GLY A 220 15.26 6.84 -8.19
N CYS A 221 16.01 6.10 -7.37
CA CYS A 221 16.57 6.60 -6.12
C CYS A 221 17.91 5.95 -5.77
N SER A 222 18.62 6.53 -4.78
CA SER A 222 19.91 6.01 -4.34
C SER A 222 19.77 4.73 -3.52
N ARG A 223 20.86 3.97 -3.41
CA ARG A 223 20.94 2.79 -2.55
C ARG A 223 20.55 3.12 -1.11
N THR A 224 21.04 4.23 -0.56
CA THR A 224 20.71 4.66 0.80
C THR A 224 19.21 4.92 0.96
N THR A 225 18.56 5.51 -0.04
CA THR A 225 17.10 5.71 -0.02
C THR A 225 16.33 4.38 -0.04
N LEU A 226 16.77 3.41 -0.86
CA LEU A 226 16.20 2.05 -0.87
C LEU A 226 16.38 1.34 0.47
N GLN A 227 17.58 1.39 1.04
CA GLN A 227 17.87 0.76 2.33
C GLN A 227 16.97 1.31 3.44
N LYS A 228 16.83 2.63 3.51
CA LYS A 228 15.91 3.29 4.47
C LYS A 228 14.45 2.95 4.20
N ALA A 229 14.05 2.78 2.95
CA ALA A 229 12.70 2.35 2.60
C ALA A 229 12.43 0.91 3.07
N SER A 230 13.37 0.00 2.83
CA SER A 230 13.30 -1.39 3.30
C SER A 230 13.24 -1.48 4.83
N GLU A 231 14.08 -0.71 5.52
CA GLU A 231 14.04 -0.63 6.99
C GLU A 231 12.68 -0.18 7.51
N LEU A 232 12.13 0.92 6.97
CA LEU A 232 10.82 1.43 7.41
C LEU A 232 9.71 0.40 7.18
N VAL A 233 9.70 -0.25 6.01
CA VAL A 233 8.73 -1.31 5.69
C VAL A 233 8.85 -2.48 6.68
N LEU A 234 10.06 -2.93 7.00
CA LEU A 234 10.25 -4.02 7.97
C LEU A 234 9.79 -3.63 9.37
N ARG A 235 10.15 -2.44 9.85
CA ARG A 235 9.72 -1.95 11.16
C ARG A 235 8.19 -1.88 11.25
N ASP A 236 7.54 -1.36 10.22
CA ASP A 236 6.09 -1.26 10.20
C ASP A 236 5.45 -2.67 10.14
N VAL A 237 6.02 -3.64 9.41
CA VAL A 237 5.57 -5.05 9.45
C VAL A 237 5.75 -5.68 10.84
N CYS A 238 6.87 -5.45 11.52
CA CYS A 238 7.12 -5.95 12.88
C CYS A 238 6.09 -5.42 13.89
N ASN A 239 5.81 -4.11 13.85
CA ASN A 239 4.85 -3.49 14.76
C ASN A 239 3.47 -4.14 14.66
N LEU A 240 3.00 -4.43 13.44
CA LEU A 240 1.70 -5.09 13.22
C LEU A 240 1.63 -6.48 13.84
N ARG A 241 2.73 -7.23 13.80
CA ARG A 241 2.80 -8.58 14.40
C ARG A 241 2.84 -8.54 15.92
N GLY A 242 3.49 -7.53 16.50
CA GLY A 242 3.50 -7.33 17.95
C GLY A 242 2.09 -7.09 18.50
N ASP A 243 1.30 -6.26 17.81
CA ASP A 243 -0.08 -5.95 18.21
C ASP A 243 -1.01 -7.17 18.13
N GLU A 244 -0.85 -8.02 17.12
CA GLU A 244 -1.60 -9.27 16.99
C GLU A 244 -1.33 -10.24 18.17
N GLN A 245 -0.09 -10.33 18.65
CA GLN A 245 0.29 -11.20 19.75
C GLN A 245 -0.25 -10.70 21.10
N GLY A 246 -0.27 -9.37 21.32
CA GLY A 246 -0.78 -8.77 22.56
C GLY A 246 -2.28 -8.98 22.78
N HIS A 247 -3.07 -9.01 21.69
CA HIS A 247 -4.52 -9.22 21.78
C HIS A 247 -4.95 -10.67 22.02
N VAL A 248 -4.11 -11.65 21.68
CA VAL A 248 -4.41 -13.07 21.97
C VAL A 248 -4.18 -13.41 23.45
N ALA A 249 -3.26 -12.73 24.12
CA ALA A 249 -2.94 -12.98 25.53
C ALA A 249 -3.96 -12.40 26.54
N SER A 250 -4.92 -11.58 26.08
CA SER A 250 -5.87 -10.83 26.94
C SER A 250 -7.32 -11.34 26.86
N ARG A 251 -7.55 -12.51 26.27
CA ARG A 251 -8.85 -13.20 26.22
C ARG A 251 -8.77 -14.53 26.95
#